data_AF-A5ZNK5-F1
#
_entry.id   AF-A5ZNK5-F1
#
_cell.length_a   1.000
_cell.length_b   1.000
_cell.length_c   1.000
_cell.angle_alpha   90.00
_cell.angle_beta   90.00
_cell.angle_gamma   90.00
#
_symmetry.space_group_name_H-M   'P 1'
#
loop_
_entity.id
_entity.type
_entity.pdbx_description
1 polymer ?
#
loop_
_entity_poly.entity_id
_entity_poly.type
_entity_poly.pdbx_seq_one_letter_code
_entity_poly.pdbx_strand_id
1 'polypeptide(L)' 'MLTVDEAVQYFGIGEKKIRMLISEHLNSECCFTVQVGCKSLINRKKFEAFLDQTTSL' A
#
# COMPACT_ATOMS: atom_id res chain seq x y z
N MET A 1 8.47 -7.52 -1.28
CA MET A 1 7.89 -6.16 -1.30
C MET A 1 7.62 -5.83 -2.76
N LEU A 2 6.51 -5.18 -3.07
CA LEU A 2 6.14 -4.82 -4.44
C LEU A 2 6.32 -3.33 -4.63
N THR A 3 6.67 -2.91 -5.83
CA THR A 3 6.59 -1.50 -6.22
C THR A 3 5.14 -1.05 -6.34
N VAL A 4 4.90 0.27 -6.43
CA VAL A 4 3.56 0.80 -6.68
C VAL A 4 2.95 0.21 -7.94
N ASP A 5 3.72 0.12 -9.03
CA ASP A 5 3.25 -0.45 -10.31
C ASP A 5 2.84 -1.92 -10.20
N GLU A 6 3.67 -2.73 -9.55
CA GLU A 6 3.35 -4.14 -9.30
C GLU A 6 2.13 -4.30 -8.39
N ALA A 7 1.97 -3.44 -7.40
CA ALA A 7 0.78 -3.45 -6.55
C ALA A 7 -0.49 -3.04 -7.31
N VAL A 8 -0.37 -2.10 -8.26
CA VAL A 8 -1.49 -1.72 -9.14
C VAL A 8 -1.95 -2.92 -9.97
N GLN A 9 -1.01 -3.68 -10.55
CA GLN A 9 -1.36 -4.89 -11.31
C GLN A 9 -1.88 -6.01 -10.42
N TYR A 10 -1.30 -6.21 -9.24
CA TYR A 10 -1.65 -7.32 -8.36
C TYR A 10 -3.00 -7.12 -7.66
N PHE A 11 -3.26 -5.91 -7.12
CA PHE A 11 -4.49 -5.59 -6.40
C PHE A 11 -5.57 -5.00 -7.30
N GLY A 12 -5.23 -4.60 -8.54
CA GLY A 12 -6.16 -3.94 -9.46
C GLY A 12 -6.58 -2.52 -9.00
N ILE A 13 -5.88 -1.94 -8.01
CA ILE A 13 -6.16 -0.60 -7.50
C ILE A 13 -5.30 0.40 -8.27
N GLY A 14 -5.92 1.41 -8.86
CA GLY A 14 -5.19 2.41 -9.65
C GLY A 14 -4.07 3.11 -8.88
N GLU A 15 -2.99 3.46 -9.59
CA GLU A 15 -1.76 4.04 -9.01
C GLU A 15 -2.06 5.26 -8.13
N LYS A 16 -2.97 6.12 -8.59
CA LYS A 16 -3.39 7.33 -7.88
C LYS A 16 -4.02 7.03 -6.52
N LYS A 17 -4.83 5.97 -6.44
CA LYS A 17 -5.45 5.51 -5.20
C LYS A 17 -4.44 4.88 -4.26
N ILE A 18 -3.52 4.05 -4.79
CA ILE A 18 -2.42 3.51 -3.99
C ILE A 18 -1.57 4.66 -3.44
N ARG A 19 -1.13 5.63 -4.25
CA ARG A 19 -0.36 6.79 -3.76
C ARG A 19 -1.12 7.60 -2.71
N MET A 20 -2.43 7.80 -2.87
CA MET A 20 -3.26 8.45 -1.85
C MET A 20 -3.26 7.67 -0.54
N LEU A 21 -3.56 6.37 -0.58
CA LEU A 21 -3.52 5.48 0.59
C LEU A 21 -2.16 5.49 1.27
N ILE A 22 -1.08 5.47 0.49
CA ILE A 22 0.28 5.58 1.01
C ILE A 22 0.47 6.91 1.72
N SER A 23 0.02 8.03 1.14
CA SER A 23 0.17 9.37 1.72
C SER A 23 -0.69 9.57 2.98
N GLU A 24 -1.90 9.02 3.00
CA GLU A 24 -2.81 9.09 4.15
C GLU A 24 -2.31 8.20 5.30
N HIS A 25 -1.82 7.00 5.00
CA HIS A 25 -1.32 6.06 6.01
C HIS A 25 0.19 6.15 6.28
N LEU A 26 0.91 7.07 5.63
CA LEU A 26 2.34 7.32 5.84
C LEU A 26 2.65 7.76 7.27
N ASN A 27 1.70 8.43 7.93
CA ASN A 27 1.79 8.89 9.32
C ASN A 27 0.93 8.05 10.30
N SER A 28 0.37 6.94 9.82
CA SER A 28 -0.52 6.10 10.63
C SER A 28 0.19 4.80 11.04
N GLU A 29 -0.25 4.18 12.13
CA GLU A 29 0.33 2.94 12.65
C GLU A 29 0.18 1.76 11.66
N CYS A 30 -0.73 1.89 10.69
CA CYS A 30 -0.91 0.96 9.56
C CYS A 30 0.07 1.22 8.40
N CYS A 31 1.36 1.38 8.70
CA CYS A 31 2.38 1.56 7.68
C CYS A 31 2.62 0.24 6.90
N PHE A 32 1.87 0.06 5.81
CA PHE A 32 2.03 -1.04 4.85
C PHE A 32 3.03 -0.73 3.74
N THR A 33 3.61 0.47 3.74
CA THR A 33 4.70 0.84 2.85
C THR A 33 6.02 0.96 3.58
N VAL A 34 7.10 0.77 2.85
CA VAL A 34 8.47 0.87 3.32
C VAL A 34 9.17 1.79 2.35
N GLN A 35 9.65 2.91 2.86
CA GLN A 35 10.47 3.81 2.07
C GLN A 35 11.93 3.33 2.12
N VAL A 36 12.46 2.94 0.95
CA VAL A 36 13.84 2.51 0.79
C VAL A 36 14.56 3.56 -0.05
N GLY A 37 15.24 4.48 0.64
CA GLY A 37 15.84 5.67 0.02
C GLY A 37 14.79 6.57 -0.63
N CYS A 38 14.87 6.74 -1.95
CA CYS A 38 13.90 7.52 -2.74
C CYS A 38 12.72 6.69 -3.28
N LYS A 39 12.69 5.37 -3.05
CA LYS A 39 11.65 4.48 -3.59
C LYS A 39 10.69 4.05 -2.47
N SER A 40 9.39 4.11 -2.76
CA SER A 40 8.36 3.54 -1.90
C SER A 40 8.03 2.12 -2.34
N LEU A 41 8.15 1.17 -1.42
CA LEU A 41 7.80 -0.22 -1.61
C LEU A 41 6.58 -0.56 -0.77
N ILE A 42 5.70 -1.39 -1.29
CA ILE A 42 4.49 -1.87 -0.62
C ILE A 42 4.76 -3.28 -0.10
N ASN A 43 4.47 -3.49 1.18
CA ASN A 43 4.54 -4.81 1.76
C ASN A 43 3.21 -5.53 1.53
N ARG A 44 3.18 -6.42 0.54
CA ARG A 44 2.00 -7.23 0.18
C ARG A 44 1.21 -7.72 1.38
N LYS A 45 1.88 -8.38 2.34
CA LYS A 45 1.18 -9.01 3.47
C LYS A 45 0.49 -7.99 4.37
N LYS A 46 1.14 -6.84 4.61
CA LYS A 46 0.56 -5.76 5.40
C LYS A 46 -0.58 -5.06 4.65
N PHE A 47 -0.40 -4.84 3.35
CA PHE A 47 -1.42 -4.19 2.53
C PHE A 47 -2.66 -5.07 2.36
N GLU A 48 -2.47 -6.37 2.21
CA GLU A 48 -3.53 -7.38 2.15
C GLU A 48 -4.29 -7.43 3.47
N ALA A 49 -3.59 -7.46 4.63
CA ALA A 49 -4.23 -7.36 5.94
C ALA A 49 -4.95 -6.03 6.18
N PHE A 50 -4.41 -4.92 5.66
CA PHE A 50 -5.06 -3.60 5.70
C PHE A 50 -6.35 -3.58 4.87
N LEU A 51 -6.32 -4.12 3.65
CA LEU A 51 -7.50 -4.26 2.80
C LEU A 51 -8.53 -5.17 3.45
N ASP A 52 -8.10 -6.28 4.05
CA ASP A 52 -8.98 -7.20 4.77
C ASP A 52 -9.66 -6.51 5.97
N GLN A 53 -8.91 -5.75 6.78
CA GLN A 53 -9.49 -4.94 7.86
C GLN A 53 -10.44 -3.84 7.37
N THR A 54 -10.13 -3.20 6.23
CA THR A 54 -10.97 -2.12 5.68
C THR A 54 -12.21 -2.65 4.95
N THR A 55 -12.12 -3.86 4.40
CA THR A 55 -13.20 -4.53 3.64
C THR A 55 -14.06 -5.41 4.54
N SER A 56 -13.56 -5.78 5.72
CA SER A 56 -14.31 -6.49 6.75
C SER A 56 -15.33 -5.55 7.41
N LEU A 57 -16.44 -5.33 6.69
CA LEU A 57 -17.78 -4.84 7.06
C LEU A 57 -17.95 -4.12 8.41
#